data_AF-A0A7C9ATV7-F1
#
_entry.id   AF-A0A7C9ATV7-F1
#
_cell.length_a   1.000
_cell.length_b   1.000
_cell.length_c   1.000
_cell.angle_alpha   90.00
_cell.angle_beta   90.00
_cell.angle_gamma   90.00
#
_symmetry.space_group_name_H-M   'P 1'
#
loop_
_entity.id
_entity.type
_entity.pdbx_description
1 polymer ?
#
loop_
_entity_poly.entity_id
_entity_poly.type
_entity_poly.pdbx_seq_one_letter_code
_entity_poly.pdbx_strand_id
1 'polypeptide(L)'
;MVATKNGGPVDIQRVLDNGLLVDPHDEQSIATALLKLVADKQLWAKCRQNGLKNIHLYSWPAHCRTYLSRIASCRPRHPQWQSSDVVWGLTIMSLNLQATL
;
A
#
# COMPACT_ATOMS: atom_id res chain seq x y z
N MET A 1 8.83 -18.72 5.77
CA MET A 1 8.19 -18.08 6.95
C MET A 1 6.95 -18.88 7.33
N VAL A 2 6.58 -18.88 8.61
CA VAL A 2 5.23 -19.26 9.06
C VAL A 2 4.63 -18.02 9.70
N ALA A 3 3.41 -17.64 9.32
CA ALA A 3 2.77 -16.43 9.82
C ALA A 3 1.27 -16.64 10.02
N THR A 4 0.62 -15.72 10.74
CA THR A 4 -0.81 -15.83 11.01
C THR A 4 -1.62 -15.63 9.71
N LYS A 5 -2.72 -16.37 9.56
CA LYS A 5 -3.67 -16.20 8.45
C LYS A 5 -4.57 -14.96 8.57
N ASN A 6 -4.30 -14.10 9.55
CA ASN A 6 -5.11 -12.94 9.89
C ASN A 6 -4.28 -11.66 9.77
N GLY A 7 -4.85 -10.62 9.16
CA GLY A 7 -4.21 -9.30 9.04
C GLY A 7 -3.12 -9.23 7.97
N GLY A 8 -2.16 -8.32 8.17
CA GLY A 8 -1.12 -7.97 7.19
C GLY A 8 -0.23 -9.12 6.67
N PRO A 9 0.08 -10.17 7.44
CA PRO A 9 0.92 -11.26 6.92
C PRO A 9 0.33 -12.00 5.72
N VAL A 10 -1.00 -11.99 5.55
CA VAL A 10 -1.67 -12.59 4.40
C VAL A 10 -1.26 -11.90 3.11
N ASP A 11 -1.17 -10.56 3.12
CA ASP A 11 -0.77 -9.80 1.95
C ASP A 11 0.72 -10.00 1.63
N ILE A 12 1.56 -10.03 2.67
CA ILE A 12 3.01 -10.30 2.54
C ILE A 12 3.25 -11.68 1.93
N GLN A 13 2.60 -12.71 2.47
CA GLN A 13 2.76 -14.07 1.95
C GLN A 13 2.24 -14.18 0.51
N ARG A 14 1.13 -13.53 0.16
CA ARG A 14 0.57 -13.54 -1.21
C ARG A 14 1.54 -12.95 -2.23
N VAL A 15 2.22 -11.86 -1.88
CA VAL A 15 3.17 -11.20 -2.78
C VAL A 15 4.52 -11.93 -2.83
N LEU A 16 4.99 -12.43 -1.68
CA LEU A 16 6.30 -13.05 -1.61
C LEU A 16 6.30 -14.55 -1.97
N ASP A 17 5.20 -15.28 -1.79
CA ASP A 17 5.09 -16.76 -1.87
C ASP A 17 6.24 -17.46 -1.11
N ASN A 18 6.52 -16.99 0.10
CA ASN A 18 7.71 -17.34 0.88
C ASN A 18 7.40 -18.13 2.17
N GLY A 19 6.20 -18.70 2.30
CA GLY A 19 5.80 -19.33 3.54
C GLY A 19 4.38 -19.88 3.61
N LEU A 20 4.01 -20.32 4.81
CA LEU A 20 2.72 -20.88 5.18
C LEU A 20 1.96 -19.92 6.10
N LEU A 21 0.62 -19.91 5.97
CA LEU A 21 -0.27 -19.17 6.85
C LEU A 21 -0.98 -20.15 7.80
N VAL A 22 -1.07 -19.80 9.09
CA VAL A 22 -1.65 -20.63 10.15
C VAL A 22 -2.66 -19.88 11.00
N ASP A 23 -3.63 -20.60 11.58
CA ASP A 23 -4.50 -20.02 12.59
C ASP A 23 -3.70 -19.83 13.89
N PRO A 24 -3.61 -18.61 14.46
CA PRO A 24 -2.88 -18.41 15.71
C PRO A 24 -3.50 -19.13 16.92
N HIS A 25 -4.76 -19.56 16.85
CA HIS A 25 -5.42 -20.31 17.94
C HIS A 25 -5.38 -21.83 17.75
N ASP A 26 -4.71 -22.32 16.70
CA ASP A 26 -4.54 -23.74 16.43
C ASP A 26 -3.07 -24.14 16.62
N GLU A 27 -2.73 -24.51 17.86
CA GLU A 27 -1.39 -24.91 18.27
C GLU A 27 -0.85 -26.07 17.42
N GLN A 28 -1.71 -27.03 17.08
CA GLN A 28 -1.34 -28.20 16.28
C GLN A 28 -1.00 -27.79 14.84
N SER A 29 -1.76 -26.87 14.25
CA SER A 29 -1.48 -26.31 12.92
C SER A 29 -0.17 -25.53 12.89
N ILE A 30 0.13 -24.75 13.94
CA ILE A 30 1.41 -24.04 14.08
C ILE A 30 2.57 -25.04 14.09
N ALA A 31 2.51 -26.06 14.96
CA ALA A 31 3.55 -27.08 15.06
C ALA A 31 3.74 -27.84 13.73
N THR A 32 2.63 -28.21 13.09
CA THR A 32 2.64 -28.92 11.80
C THR A 32 3.26 -28.05 10.69
N ALA A 33 2.93 -26.76 10.63
CA ALA A 33 3.46 -25.85 9.61
C ALA A 33 4.96 -25.58 9.81
N LEU A 34 5.41 -25.41 11.05
CA LEU A 34 6.83 -25.26 11.37
C LEU A 34 7.61 -26.50 10.99
N LEU A 35 7.14 -27.69 11.39
CA LEU A 35 7.76 -28.95 11.05
C LEU A 35 7.80 -29.16 9.53
N LYS A 36 6.69 -28.92 8.84
CA LYS A 36 6.61 -29.04 7.39
C LYS A 36 7.61 -28.12 6.69
N LEU A 37 7.70 -26.86 7.09
CA LEU A 37 8.62 -25.90 6.49
C LEU A 37 10.09 -26.30 6.66
N VAL A 38 10.47 -26.90 7.79
CA VAL A 38 11.87 -27.29 8.08
C VAL A 38 12.22 -28.67 7.52
N ALA A 39 11.27 -29.62 7.52
CA ALA A 39 11.51 -31.00 7.08
C ALA A 39 11.43 -31.16 5.55
N ASP A 40 10.57 -30.40 4.87
CA ASP A 40 10.44 -30.44 3.41
C ASP A 40 11.47 -29.51 2.75
N LYS A 41 12.56 -30.11 2.26
CA LYS A 41 13.65 -29.37 1.59
C LYS A 41 13.18 -28.64 0.32
N GLN A 42 12.21 -29.18 -0.41
CA GLN A 42 11.72 -28.55 -1.64
C GLN A 42 10.88 -27.34 -1.31
N LEU A 43 9.96 -27.47 -0.35
CA LEU A 43 9.17 -26.35 0.15
C LEU A 43 10.07 -25.24 0.67
N TRP A 44 11.08 -25.58 1.49
CA TRP A 44 12.00 -24.58 2.00
C TRP A 44 12.76 -23.88 0.87
N ALA A 45 13.38 -24.63 -0.05
CA ALA A 45 14.11 -24.05 -1.17
C ALA A 45 13.23 -23.09 -2.00
N LYS A 46 11.98 -23.48 -2.28
CA LYS A 46 10.99 -22.63 -2.96
C LYS A 46 10.72 -21.36 -2.16
N CYS A 47 10.37 -21.47 -0.89
CA CYS A 47 10.06 -20.32 -0.05
C CYS A 47 11.25 -19.35 0.07
N ARG A 48 12.48 -19.86 0.19
CA ARG A 48 13.71 -19.06 0.20
C ARG A 48 13.89 -18.31 -1.11
N GLN A 49 13.81 -19.03 -2.22
CA GLN A 49 14.04 -18.48 -3.56
C GLN A 49 13.01 -17.40 -3.88
N ASN A 50 11.74 -17.68 -3.62
CA ASN A 50 10.64 -16.74 -3.84
C ASN A 50 10.78 -15.49 -2.96
N GLY A 51 11.11 -15.67 -1.68
CA GLY A 51 11.37 -14.54 -0.77
C GLY A 51 12.45 -13.61 -1.31
N LEU A 52 13.61 -14.14 -1.71
CA LEU A 52 14.71 -13.34 -2.28
C LEU A 52 14.33 -12.71 -3.61
N LYS A 53 13.63 -13.44 -4.48
CA LYS A 53 13.20 -12.95 -5.79
C LYS A 53 12.21 -11.80 -5.66
N ASN A 54 11.24 -11.89 -4.75
CA ASN A 54 10.07 -11.02 -4.71
C ASN A 54 10.17 -9.88 -3.69
N ILE A 55 11.17 -9.88 -2.79
CA ILE A 55 11.26 -8.87 -1.70
C ILE A 55 11.31 -7.43 -2.21
N HIS A 56 11.84 -7.20 -3.42
CA HIS A 56 11.90 -5.89 -4.04
C HIS A 56 10.51 -5.26 -4.27
N LEU A 57 9.43 -6.05 -4.33
CA LEU A 57 8.06 -5.56 -4.45
C LEU A 57 7.58 -4.81 -3.19
N TYR A 58 8.19 -5.09 -2.03
CA TYR A 58 7.98 -4.36 -0.78
C TYR A 58 8.97 -3.21 -0.57
N SER A 59 9.79 -2.90 -1.57
CA SER A 59 10.71 -1.76 -1.47
C SER A 59 9.96 -0.43 -1.46
N TRP A 60 10.51 0.57 -0.77
CA TRP A 60 9.95 1.92 -0.76
C TRP A 60 9.75 2.51 -2.16
N PRO A 61 10.69 2.37 -3.13
CA PRO A 61 10.46 2.80 -4.50
C PRO A 61 9.28 2.11 -5.19
N ALA A 62 9.08 0.80 -4.98
CA ALA A 62 7.93 0.08 -5.54
C ALA A 62 6.61 0.58 -4.93
N HIS A 63 6.61 0.84 -3.62
CA HIS A 63 5.47 1.42 -2.92
C HIS A 63 5.13 2.82 -3.46
N CYS A 64 6.10 3.73 -3.53
CA CYS A 64 5.90 5.09 -4.05
C CYS A 64 5.37 5.07 -5.49
N ARG A 65 5.92 4.22 -6.38
CA ARG A 65 5.43 4.08 -7.76
C ARG A 65 3.97 3.67 -7.81
N THR A 66 3.58 2.66 -7.03
CA THR A 66 2.20 2.15 -6.99
C THR A 66 1.25 3.19 -6.41
N TYR A 67 1.68 3.89 -5.37
CA TYR A 67 0.88 4.93 -4.73
C TYR A 67 0.66 6.13 -5.66
N LEU A 68 1.73 6.65 -6.26
CA LEU A 68 1.65 7.78 -7.18
C LEU A 68 0.87 7.45 -8.46
N SER A 69 0.99 6.23 -8.99
CA SER A 69 0.20 5.82 -10.16
C SER A 69 -1.31 5.80 -9.85
N ARG A 70 -1.70 5.36 -8.65
CA ARG A 70 -3.09 5.42 -8.20
C ARG A 70 -3.59 6.85 -8.05
N ILE A 71 -2.76 7.75 -7.49
CA ILE A 71 -3.11 9.18 -7.42
C ILE A 71 -3.28 9.77 -8.82
N ALA A 72 -2.36 9.48 -9.74
CA ALA A 72 -2.41 9.99 -11.11
C ALA A 72 -3.64 9.46 -11.88
N SER A 73 -4.14 8.26 -11.55
CA SER A 73 -5.37 7.72 -12.14
C SER A 73 -6.66 8.32 -11.57
N CYS A 74 -6.59 9.04 -10.44
CA CYS A 74 -7.75 9.70 -9.86
C CYS A 74 -8.11 10.96 -10.64
N ARG A 75 -9.41 11.19 -10.86
CA ARG A 75 -9.90 12.45 -11.43
C ARG A 75 -9.48 13.61 -10.52
N PRO A 76 -9.02 14.76 -11.07
CA PRO A 76 -8.76 15.93 -10.27
C PRO A 76 -9.99 16.26 -9.44
N ARG A 77 -9.85 16.24 -8.10
CA ARG A 77 -10.91 16.74 -7.22
C ARG A 77 -10.94 18.25 -7.42
N HIS A 78 -12.07 18.80 -7.90
CA HIS A 78 -12.33 20.24 -7.80
C HIS A 78 -12.56 20.55 -6.33
N PRO A 79 -11.61 21.22 -5.64
CA PRO A 79 -11.78 21.46 -4.23
C PRO A 79 -12.81 22.59 -4.08
N GLN A 80 -14.00 22.26 -3.56
CA GLN A 80 -15.14 23.20 -3.43
C GLN A 80 -14.81 24.44 -2.58
N TRP A 81 -13.77 24.37 -1.74
CA TRP A 81 -13.30 25.50 -0.93
C TRP A 81 -12.68 26.67 -1.73
N GLN A 82 -12.40 26.49 -3.03
CA GLN A 82 -11.86 27.56 -3.88
C GLN A 82 -12.95 28.47 -4.47
N SER A 83 -14.23 28.24 -4.17
CA SER A 83 -15.34 29.00 -4.79
C SER A 83 -15.67 30.34 -4.11
N SER A 84 -14.94 30.79 -3.08
CA SER A 84 -15.26 32.05 -2.38
C SER A 84 -14.45 33.29 -2.81
N ASP A 85 -13.32 33.16 -3.49
CA ASP A 85 -12.39 34.30 -3.64
C ASP A 85 -12.48 35.05 -4.97
N VAL A 86 -13.14 34.50 -5.99
CA VAL A 86 -13.25 35.14 -7.32
C VAL A 86 -14.19 36.36 -7.30
N VAL A 87 -15.15 36.41 -6.36
CA VAL A 87 -16.12 37.52 -6.25
C VAL A 87 -15.51 38.74 -5.55
N TRP A 88 -14.60 38.54 -4.60
CA TRP A 88 -13.97 39.64 -3.85
C TRP A 88 -12.88 40.37 -4.64
N GLY A 89 -12.16 39.67 -5.53
CA GLY A 89 -11.11 40.28 -6.36
C GLY A 89 -11.62 41.24 -7.42
N LEU A 90 -12.76 40.93 -8.06
CA LEU A 90 -13.37 41.80 -9.09
C LEU A 90 -14.03 43.05 -8.49
N THR A 91 -14.51 42.96 -7.25
CA THR A 91 -15.12 44.10 -6.53
C THR A 91 -14.06 45.12 -6.10
N ILE A 92 -12.88 44.67 -5.67
CA ILE A 92 -11.78 45.57 -5.27
C ILE A 92 -11.15 46.29 -6.48
N MET A 93 -11.06 45.64 -7.64
CA MET A 93 -10.60 46.33 -8.86
C MET A 93 -11.58 47.41 -9.36
N SER A 94 -12.89 47.23 -9.15
CA SER A 94 -13.89 48.23 -9.56
C SER A 94 -13.91 49.48 -8.65
N LEU A 95 -13.64 49.33 -7.35
CA LEU A 95 -13.58 50.44 -6.40
C LEU A 95 -12.33 51.33 -6.58
N ASN A 96 -11.18 50.76 -6.97
CA ASN A 96 -9.97 51.54 -7.25
C ASN A 96 -10.05 52.36 -8.55
N LEU A 97 -10.89 51.97 -9.50
CA LEU A 97 -11.06 52.72 -10.75
C LEU A 97 -11.92 53.98 -10.57
N GLN A 98 -12.85 53.99 -9.60
CA GLN A 98 -13.69 55.17 -9.30
C GLN A 98 -12.99 56.21 -8.40
N ALA A 99 -11.87 55.87 -7.77
CA ALA A 99 -11.09 56.79 -6.94
C ALA A 99 -9.98 57.54 -7.71
N THR A 100 -9.87 57.33 -9.03
CA THR A 100 -8.84 57.95 -9.89
C THR A 100 -9.45 58.83 -11.01
N LEU A 101 -10.72 59.24 -10.87
CA LEU A 101 -11.39 60.27 -11.67
C LEU A 101 -11.99 61.32 -10.72
#